data_AF-A0A1C5X5V7-F1
#
_entry.id   AF-A0A1C5X5V7-F1
#
_cell.length_a   1.000
_cell.length_b   1.000
_cell.length_c   1.000
_cell.angle_alpha   90.00
_cell.angle_beta   90.00
_cell.angle_gamma   90.00
#
_symmetry.space_group_name_H-M   'P 1'
#
loop_
_entity.id
_entity.type
_entity.pdbx_description
1 polymer ?
#
loop_
_entity_poly.entity_id
_entity_poly.type
_entity_poly.pdbx_seq_one_letter_code
_entity_poly.pdbx_strand_id
1 'polypeptide(L)'
;MKKRFTRITALICLVLALVFATACQQTAAGGLPDHKTIEAYEAQYGNAAADVTAALKLSESDYTTDGAHSPGNLVLTAKKELAGKAFTEELLFMRADPQTFYGVDYILGELDPGQLAAVAQTLLADAKAAYGEMSTYPGLDSRLSAEGIMEKIKSGTSGSWTETWNVGKNTVLTLRAAVSEGVGSIGLHYQIEAAK
;
A
#
# COMPACT_ATOMS: atom_id res chain seq x y z
N MET A 1 -43.98 -5.53 40.31
CA MET A 1 -42.73 -6.17 39.82
C MET A 1 -42.46 -5.96 38.31
N LYS A 2 -43.47 -5.79 37.44
CA LYS A 2 -43.29 -5.60 35.98
C LYS A 2 -42.43 -4.39 35.56
N LYS A 3 -42.50 -3.24 36.26
CA LYS A 3 -41.77 -2.01 35.89
C LYS A 3 -40.24 -2.06 36.12
N ARG A 4 -39.74 -2.96 36.97
CA ARG A 4 -38.30 -3.09 37.25
C ARG A 4 -37.58 -3.95 36.21
N PHE A 5 -38.26 -4.96 35.66
CA PHE A 5 -37.72 -5.79 34.58
C PHE A 5 -37.56 -5.01 33.26
N THR A 6 -38.55 -4.18 32.89
CA THR A 6 -38.49 -3.37 31.66
C THR A 6 -37.31 -2.39 31.65
N ARG A 7 -36.92 -1.85 32.82
CA ARG A 7 -35.79 -0.93 32.94
C ARG A 7 -34.44 -1.64 32.81
N ILE A 8 -34.34 -2.87 33.28
CA ILE A 8 -33.11 -3.68 33.17
C ILE A 8 -32.92 -4.17 31.72
N THR A 9 -33.99 -4.59 31.04
CA THR A 9 -33.93 -4.98 29.63
C THR A 9 -33.57 -3.80 28.72
N ALA A 10 -34.11 -2.61 28.98
CA ALA A 10 -33.76 -1.40 28.24
C ALA A 10 -32.28 -0.99 28.44
N LEU A 11 -31.74 -1.16 29.65
CA LEU A 11 -30.32 -0.90 29.93
C LEU A 11 -29.40 -1.88 29.20
N ILE A 12 -29.75 -3.17 29.15
CA ILE A 12 -28.95 -4.20 28.49
C ILE A 12 -28.95 -3.99 26.97
N CYS A 13 -30.09 -3.62 26.37
CA CYS A 13 -30.15 -3.30 24.94
C CYS A 13 -29.36 -2.03 24.59
N LEU A 14 -29.33 -1.02 25.48
CA LEU A 14 -28.53 0.19 25.29
C LEU A 14 -27.03 -0.11 25.37
N VAL A 15 -26.61 -0.95 26.33
CA VAL A 15 -25.22 -1.39 26.48
C VAL A 15 -24.79 -2.27 25.29
N LEU A 16 -25.65 -3.18 24.81
CA LEU A 16 -25.37 -3.93 23.57
C LEU A 16 -25.23 -2.99 22.37
N ALA A 17 -26.14 -2.01 22.20
CA ALA A 17 -26.06 -1.05 21.11
C ALA A 17 -24.79 -0.17 21.16
N LEU A 18 -24.31 0.17 22.37
CA LEU A 18 -23.05 0.87 22.59
C LEU A 18 -21.83 -0.01 22.26
N VAL A 19 -21.86 -1.30 22.56
CA VAL A 19 -20.77 -2.25 22.21
C VAL A 19 -20.71 -2.49 20.69
N PHE A 20 -21.85 -2.54 20.00
CA PHE A 20 -21.89 -2.63 18.52
C PHE A 20 -21.55 -1.31 17.82
N ALA A 21 -21.78 -0.15 18.44
CA ALA A 21 -21.37 1.14 17.88
C ALA A 21 -19.85 1.36 17.94
N THR A 22 -19.15 0.77 18.92
CA THR A 22 -17.68 0.79 18.99
C THR A 22 -16.98 -0.18 18.04
N ALA A 23 -17.72 -1.05 17.34
CA ALA A 23 -17.15 -1.94 16.32
C ALA A 23 -17.10 -1.30 14.92
N CYS A 24 -17.58 -0.07 14.77
CA CYS A 24 -17.61 0.66 13.50
C CYS A 24 -16.81 1.96 13.63
N GLN A 25 -15.48 1.84 13.75
CA GLN A 25 -14.45 2.80 13.30
C GLN A 25 -13.09 2.38 13.84
N GLN A 26 -12.61 1.23 13.42
CA GLN A 26 -11.18 1.10 13.14
C GLN A 26 -11.02 1.39 11.65
N THR A 27 -10.99 2.68 11.30
CA THR A 27 -10.07 3.10 10.23
C THR A 27 -8.68 2.79 10.78
N ALA A 28 -8.21 1.57 10.53
CA ALA A 28 -6.82 1.25 10.80
C ALA A 28 -5.99 2.29 10.04
N ALA A 29 -5.19 3.06 10.77
CA ALA A 29 -4.21 3.98 10.21
C ALA A 29 -3.03 3.22 9.55
N GLY A 30 -3.25 1.99 9.11
CA GLY A 30 -2.28 1.08 8.52
C GLY A 30 -2.99 0.17 7.51
N GLY A 31 -2.28 -0.19 6.45
CA GLY A 31 -2.82 -0.98 5.34
C GLY A 31 -2.75 -0.29 3.99
N LEU A 32 -3.00 -1.09 2.95
CA LEU A 32 -2.93 -0.68 1.55
C LEU A 32 -3.92 0.48 1.25
N PRO A 33 -3.62 1.37 0.29
CA PRO A 33 -4.56 2.40 -0.17
C PRO A 33 -5.94 1.83 -0.50
N ASP A 34 -7.00 2.40 0.06
CA ASP A 34 -8.35 2.02 -0.32
C ASP A 34 -8.75 2.62 -1.67
N HIS A 35 -9.91 2.21 -2.21
CA HIS A 35 -10.38 2.72 -3.50
C HIS A 35 -10.53 4.25 -3.53
N LYS A 36 -10.93 4.89 -2.42
CA LYS A 36 -11.05 6.36 -2.37
C LYS A 36 -9.69 7.04 -2.46
N THR A 37 -8.68 6.47 -1.80
CA THR A 37 -7.30 6.96 -1.87
C THR A 37 -6.76 6.79 -3.30
N ILE A 38 -7.01 5.64 -3.93
CA ILE A 38 -6.63 5.39 -5.32
C ILE A 38 -7.32 6.38 -6.28
N GLU A 39 -8.63 6.60 -6.14
CA GLU A 39 -9.36 7.61 -6.92
C GLU A 39 -8.80 9.02 -6.72
N ALA A 40 -8.40 9.38 -5.50
CA ALA A 40 -7.77 10.66 -5.22
C ALA A 40 -6.41 10.80 -5.91
N TYR A 41 -5.60 9.75 -5.98
CA TYR A 41 -4.36 9.74 -6.76
C TYR A 41 -4.63 9.84 -8.26
N GLU A 42 -5.59 9.08 -8.80
CA GLU A 42 -5.97 9.15 -10.22
C GLU A 42 -6.41 10.55 -10.64
N ALA A 43 -7.13 11.27 -9.77
CA ALA A 43 -7.54 12.64 -10.02
C ALA A 43 -6.37 13.64 -10.11
N GLN A 44 -5.17 13.26 -9.64
CA GLN A 44 -3.96 14.07 -9.74
C GLN A 44 -3.05 13.68 -10.91
N TYR A 45 -3.40 12.66 -11.68
CA TYR A 45 -2.59 12.24 -12.82
C TYR A 45 -2.33 13.40 -13.79
N GLY A 46 -1.07 13.60 -14.15
CA GLY A 46 -0.67 14.67 -15.07
C GLY A 46 -0.49 16.05 -14.43
N ASN A 47 -0.83 16.24 -13.15
CA ASN A 47 -0.67 17.51 -12.46
C ASN A 47 0.77 17.76 -12.01
N ALA A 48 1.14 19.03 -11.85
CA ALA A 48 2.44 19.43 -11.33
C ALA A 48 2.54 19.17 -9.82
N ALA A 49 3.77 19.07 -9.31
CA ALA A 49 4.02 18.78 -7.90
C ALA A 49 3.31 19.72 -6.93
N ALA A 50 3.27 21.03 -7.22
CA ALA A 50 2.61 22.01 -6.37
C ALA A 50 1.09 21.79 -6.26
N ASP A 51 0.44 21.38 -7.36
CA ASP A 51 -1.00 21.10 -7.37
C ASP A 51 -1.29 19.80 -6.62
N VAL A 52 -0.45 18.78 -6.81
CA VAL A 52 -0.58 17.50 -6.12
C VAL A 52 -0.39 17.65 -4.61
N THR A 53 0.65 18.36 -4.15
CA THR A 53 0.87 18.57 -2.71
C THR A 53 -0.25 19.39 -2.09
N ALA A 54 -0.75 20.42 -2.79
CA ALA A 54 -1.92 21.18 -2.33
C ALA A 54 -3.17 20.30 -2.21
N ALA A 55 -3.45 19.44 -3.21
CA ALA A 55 -4.59 18.53 -3.20
C ALA A 55 -4.51 17.48 -2.07
N LEU A 56 -3.29 16.98 -1.80
CA LEU A 56 -3.00 16.03 -0.72
C LEU A 56 -2.83 16.72 0.65
N LYS A 57 -2.92 18.05 0.70
CA LYS A 57 -2.76 18.87 1.92
C LYS A 57 -1.39 18.68 2.58
N LEU A 58 -0.36 18.53 1.76
CA LEU A 58 1.03 18.44 2.19
C LEU A 58 1.65 19.84 2.22
N SER A 59 2.44 20.08 3.25
CA SER A 59 3.33 21.23 3.38
C SER A 59 4.76 20.85 2.99
N GLU A 60 5.63 21.85 2.78
CA GLU A 60 7.05 21.61 2.44
C GLU A 60 7.81 20.81 3.52
N SER A 61 7.35 20.81 4.78
CA SER A 61 7.95 19.99 5.84
C SER A 61 7.54 18.52 5.79
N ASP A 62 6.52 18.17 5.00
CA ASP A 62 6.00 16.80 4.94
C ASP A 62 6.77 15.92 3.95
N TYR A 63 7.69 16.50 3.16
CA TYR A 63 8.46 15.76 2.17
C TYR A 63 9.86 16.34 1.94
N THR A 64 10.71 15.55 1.30
CA THR A 64 12.02 15.98 0.78
C THR A 64 12.13 15.66 -0.71
N THR A 65 12.88 16.48 -1.42
CA THR A 65 13.28 16.27 -2.83
C THR A 65 14.65 15.59 -2.94
N ASP A 66 15.38 15.45 -1.82
CA ASP A 66 16.77 14.99 -1.77
C ASP A 66 16.90 13.47 -1.58
N GLY A 67 15.96 12.70 -2.15
CA GLY A 67 16.02 11.24 -2.14
C GLY A 67 17.20 10.75 -2.97
N ALA A 68 18.21 10.16 -2.33
CA ALA A 68 19.42 9.64 -2.99
C ALA A 68 19.14 8.66 -4.15
N HIS A 69 17.98 8.00 -4.14
CA HIS A 69 17.57 7.01 -5.14
C HIS A 69 16.42 7.47 -6.05
N SER A 70 15.79 8.60 -5.73
CA SER A 70 14.58 9.08 -6.43
C SER A 70 14.62 10.57 -6.80
N PRO A 71 15.64 11.05 -7.55
CA PRO A 71 15.66 12.44 -8.02
C PRO A 71 14.38 12.78 -8.81
N GLY A 72 13.74 13.89 -8.43
CA GLY A 72 12.51 14.40 -9.04
C GLY A 72 11.21 13.91 -8.39
N ASN A 73 11.27 12.93 -7.48
CA ASN A 73 10.13 12.51 -6.69
C ASN A 73 10.08 13.26 -5.35
N LEU A 74 8.91 13.25 -4.71
CA LEU A 74 8.75 13.77 -3.35
C LEU A 74 8.71 12.60 -2.37
N VAL A 75 9.70 12.51 -1.48
CA VAL A 75 9.78 11.47 -0.46
C VAL A 75 9.10 11.96 0.82
N LEU A 76 8.02 11.31 1.24
CA LEU A 76 7.28 11.73 2.43
C LEU A 76 8.07 11.44 3.71
N THR A 77 8.04 12.39 4.64
CA THR A 77 8.70 12.27 5.94
C THR A 77 7.97 11.27 6.84
N ALA A 78 6.63 11.27 6.79
CA ALA A 78 5.81 10.28 7.47
C ALA A 78 5.97 8.89 6.81
N LYS A 79 6.06 7.84 7.63
CA LYS A 79 6.13 6.46 7.16
C LYS A 79 4.75 5.83 7.08
N LYS A 80 4.55 4.99 6.07
CA LYS A 80 3.33 4.19 5.90
C LYS A 80 3.50 2.84 6.57
N GLU A 81 2.64 2.52 7.53
CA GLU A 81 2.62 1.19 8.15
C GLU A 81 1.92 0.18 7.24
N LEU A 82 2.67 -0.81 6.75
CA LEU A 82 2.20 -1.94 5.94
C LEU A 82 2.83 -3.23 6.45
N ALA A 83 2.05 -4.31 6.61
CA ALA A 83 2.54 -5.59 7.11
C ALA A 83 3.38 -5.49 8.41
N GLY A 84 3.04 -4.54 9.28
CA GLY A 84 3.77 -4.28 10.54
C GLY A 84 5.16 -3.68 10.37
N LYS A 85 5.43 -3.02 9.24
CA LYS A 85 6.68 -2.32 8.94
C LYS A 85 6.40 -0.90 8.45
N ALA A 86 7.34 -0.01 8.75
CA ALA A 86 7.32 1.39 8.32
C ALA A 86 7.95 1.55 6.92
N PHE A 87 7.12 1.69 5.89
CA PHE A 87 7.54 1.94 4.51
C PHE A 87 7.79 3.42 4.27
N THR A 88 8.78 3.73 3.42
CA THR A 88 8.90 5.04 2.80
C THR A 88 7.81 5.19 1.74
N GLU A 89 7.13 6.33 1.72
CA GLU A 89 6.17 6.69 0.69
C GLU A 89 6.77 7.76 -0.23
N GLU A 90 6.63 7.58 -1.54
CA GLU A 90 7.12 8.53 -2.54
C GLU A 90 6.00 8.91 -3.51
N LEU A 91 5.83 10.21 -3.77
CA LEU A 91 5.02 10.70 -4.86
C LEU A 91 5.88 10.78 -6.13
N LEU A 92 5.42 10.13 -7.18
CA LEU A 92 6.21 9.89 -8.39
C LEU A 92 5.90 10.88 -9.49
N PHE A 93 6.94 11.47 -10.06
CA PHE A 93 6.83 12.46 -11.14
C PHE A 93 7.62 12.04 -12.37
N MET A 94 7.02 12.19 -13.55
CA MET A 94 7.66 11.87 -14.82
C MET A 94 8.89 12.75 -15.00
N ARG A 95 10.01 12.15 -15.41
CA ARG A 95 11.25 12.89 -15.73
C ARG A 95 11.20 13.58 -17.11
N ALA A 96 10.03 14.11 -17.46
CA ALA A 96 9.82 14.95 -18.63
C ALA A 96 9.65 16.42 -18.19
N ASP A 97 9.66 17.34 -19.15
CA ASP A 97 9.31 18.75 -18.91
C ASP A 97 7.98 19.06 -19.62
N PRO A 98 6.91 19.44 -18.90
CA PRO A 98 6.83 19.58 -17.44
C PRO A 98 6.86 18.23 -16.71
N GLN A 99 7.38 18.23 -15.47
CA GLN A 99 7.29 17.07 -14.58
C GLN A 99 5.86 16.93 -14.06
N THR A 100 5.28 15.75 -14.27
CA THR A 100 3.87 15.49 -13.94
C THR A 100 3.71 14.23 -13.12
N PHE A 101 2.77 14.25 -12.18
CA PHE A 101 2.49 13.14 -11.28
C PHE A 101 1.96 11.92 -12.04
N TYR A 102 2.49 10.74 -11.73
CA TYR A 102 2.07 9.48 -12.37
C TYR A 102 1.83 8.31 -11.41
N GLY A 103 2.07 8.46 -10.10
CA GLY A 103 1.86 7.36 -9.18
C GLY A 103 2.47 7.56 -7.80
N VAL A 104 2.39 6.49 -7.01
CA VAL A 104 2.92 6.44 -5.64
C VAL A 104 3.71 5.14 -5.44
N ASP A 105 4.85 5.24 -4.79
CA ASP A 105 5.63 4.09 -4.34
C ASP A 105 5.60 3.95 -2.81
N TYR A 106 5.51 2.71 -2.35
CA TYR A 106 5.83 2.33 -0.98
C TYR A 106 7.03 1.40 -0.98
N ILE A 107 8.15 1.79 -0.38
CA ILE A 107 9.42 1.05 -0.46
C ILE A 107 9.93 0.71 0.94
N LEU A 108 10.40 -0.53 1.08
CA LEU A 108 11.11 -1.03 2.26
C LEU A 108 12.33 -1.83 1.79
N GLY A 109 13.51 -1.50 2.33
CA GLY A 109 14.78 -2.16 2.00
C GLY A 109 15.46 -2.73 3.24
N GLU A 110 16.67 -3.26 3.04
CA GLU A 110 17.56 -3.76 4.09
C GLU A 110 16.94 -4.88 4.95
N LEU A 111 16.10 -5.71 4.33
CA LEU A 111 15.47 -6.83 5.01
C LEU A 111 16.37 -8.06 4.97
N ASP A 112 16.45 -8.81 6.07
CA ASP A 112 16.95 -10.18 5.95
C ASP A 112 15.96 -11.04 5.14
N PRO A 113 16.40 -12.14 4.51
CA PRO A 113 15.55 -12.94 3.64
C PRO A 113 14.31 -13.53 4.33
N GLY A 114 14.38 -13.81 5.63
CA GLY A 114 13.25 -14.30 6.41
C GLY A 114 12.21 -13.22 6.67
N GLN A 115 12.65 -12.00 7.00
CA GLN A 115 11.78 -10.83 7.11
C GLN A 115 11.10 -10.51 5.78
N LEU A 116 11.85 -10.50 4.67
CA LEU A 116 11.29 -10.25 3.35
C LEU A 116 10.19 -11.26 3.01
N ALA A 117 10.42 -12.56 3.24
CA ALA A 117 9.40 -13.59 2.99
C ALA A 117 8.12 -13.35 3.80
N ALA A 118 8.25 -13.00 5.09
CA ALA A 118 7.10 -12.74 5.96
C ALA A 118 6.29 -11.49 5.52
N VAL A 119 7.00 -10.41 5.18
CA VAL A 119 6.37 -9.17 4.68
C VAL A 119 5.70 -9.42 3.33
N ALA A 120 6.39 -10.09 2.40
CA ALA A 120 5.85 -10.42 1.09
C ALA A 120 4.59 -11.28 1.17
N GLN A 121 4.58 -12.30 2.04
CA GLN A 121 3.42 -13.17 2.23
C GLN A 121 2.23 -12.40 2.80
N THR A 122 2.46 -11.49 3.75
CA THR A 122 1.41 -10.64 4.32
C THR A 122 0.84 -9.69 3.27
N LEU A 123 1.71 -8.99 2.52
CA LEU A 123 1.28 -8.05 1.48
C LEU A 123 0.53 -8.72 0.33
N LEU A 124 0.92 -9.95 -0.05
CA LEU A 124 0.16 -10.74 -1.04
C LEU A 124 -1.25 -11.04 -0.55
N ALA A 125 -1.40 -11.46 0.70
CA ALA A 125 -2.71 -11.75 1.29
C ALA A 125 -3.56 -10.49 1.41
N ASP A 126 -2.97 -9.39 1.89
CA ASP A 126 -3.64 -8.10 2.02
C ASP A 126 -4.08 -7.55 0.66
N ALA A 127 -3.21 -7.60 -0.36
CA ALA A 127 -3.54 -7.13 -1.71
C ALA A 127 -4.65 -7.98 -2.34
N LYS A 128 -4.61 -9.30 -2.16
CA LYS A 128 -5.70 -10.18 -2.61
C LYS A 128 -7.02 -9.85 -1.91
N ALA A 129 -6.99 -9.60 -0.60
CA ALA A 129 -8.19 -9.25 0.16
C ALA A 129 -8.75 -7.88 -0.23
N ALA A 130 -7.88 -6.90 -0.49
CA ALA A 130 -8.27 -5.53 -0.82
C ALA A 130 -8.73 -5.38 -2.28
N TYR A 131 -8.06 -6.04 -3.22
CA TYR A 131 -8.20 -5.78 -4.66
C TYR A 131 -8.68 -6.98 -5.48
N GLY A 132 -8.82 -8.15 -4.86
CA GLY A 132 -9.28 -9.37 -5.53
C GLY A 132 -8.17 -10.11 -6.28
N GLU A 133 -8.50 -10.66 -7.43
CA GLU A 133 -7.59 -11.54 -8.18
C GLU A 133 -6.48 -10.76 -8.89
N MET A 134 -5.29 -11.38 -8.95
CA MET A 134 -4.11 -10.81 -9.60
C MET A 134 -4.31 -10.71 -11.12
N SER A 135 -3.78 -9.63 -11.72
CA SER A 135 -3.75 -9.41 -13.17
C SER A 135 -2.47 -9.92 -13.85
N THR A 136 -1.50 -10.45 -13.08
CA THR A 136 -0.24 -10.96 -13.64
C THR A 136 -0.49 -12.15 -14.56
N TYR A 137 0.18 -12.15 -15.71
CA TYR A 137 0.05 -13.22 -16.68
C TYR A 137 0.37 -14.59 -16.03
N PRO A 138 -0.50 -15.61 -16.20
CA PRO A 138 -0.32 -16.90 -15.53
C PRO A 138 0.91 -17.67 -16.05
N GLY A 139 1.50 -18.48 -15.19
CA GLY A 139 2.59 -19.40 -15.55
C GLY A 139 3.98 -18.78 -15.68
N LEU A 140 4.19 -17.52 -15.26
CA LEU A 140 5.53 -16.93 -15.21
C LEU A 140 6.27 -17.37 -13.94
N ASP A 141 7.52 -17.82 -14.08
CA ASP A 141 8.39 -18.20 -12.95
C ASP A 141 8.78 -17.01 -12.05
N SER A 142 8.62 -15.78 -12.56
CA SER A 142 8.85 -14.53 -11.82
C SER A 142 7.64 -14.11 -10.98
N ARG A 143 6.58 -14.91 -10.91
CA ARG A 143 5.40 -14.60 -10.09
C ARG A 143 5.72 -14.72 -8.61
N LEU A 144 5.43 -13.67 -7.83
CA LEU A 144 5.64 -13.72 -6.38
C LEU A 144 4.72 -14.74 -5.71
N SER A 145 3.55 -15.02 -6.29
CA SER A 145 2.62 -16.03 -5.77
C SER A 145 2.91 -17.45 -6.27
N ALA A 146 3.96 -17.68 -7.08
CA ALA A 146 4.26 -19.01 -7.58
C ALA A 146 4.77 -19.95 -6.48
N GLU A 147 4.54 -21.25 -6.68
CA GLU A 147 4.96 -22.28 -5.74
C GLU A 147 6.48 -22.26 -5.52
N GLY A 148 6.90 -22.38 -4.25
CA GLY A 148 8.31 -22.41 -3.87
C GLY A 148 9.02 -21.06 -3.87
N ILE A 149 8.39 -19.97 -4.34
CA ILE A 149 9.04 -18.64 -4.36
C ILE A 149 9.31 -18.11 -2.96
N MET A 150 8.40 -18.29 -2.01
CA MET A 150 8.63 -17.89 -0.62
C MET A 150 9.81 -18.62 0.02
N GLU A 151 10.00 -19.91 -0.31
CA GLU A 151 11.16 -20.66 0.18
C GLU A 151 12.47 -20.20 -0.49
N LYS A 152 12.43 -19.86 -1.79
CA LYS A 152 13.58 -19.24 -2.47
C LYS A 152 13.96 -17.92 -1.82
N ILE A 153 12.98 -17.04 -1.56
CA ILE A 153 13.20 -15.78 -0.86
C ILE A 153 13.80 -16.06 0.51
N LYS A 154 13.17 -16.89 1.32
CA LYS A 154 13.62 -17.22 2.69
C LYS A 154 15.03 -17.81 2.75
N SER A 155 15.44 -18.57 1.72
CA SER A 155 16.79 -19.12 1.61
C SER A 155 17.85 -18.09 1.20
N GLY A 156 17.44 -16.86 0.86
CA GLY A 156 18.35 -15.81 0.37
C GLY A 156 18.76 -16.00 -1.09
N THR A 157 18.01 -16.79 -1.87
CA THR A 157 18.26 -16.95 -3.31
C THR A 157 18.09 -15.60 -4.00
N SER A 158 19.11 -15.12 -4.71
CA SER A 158 19.01 -13.87 -5.47
C SER A 158 17.93 -13.97 -6.55
N GLY A 159 17.13 -12.92 -6.69
CA GLY A 159 16.04 -12.90 -7.65
C GLY A 159 15.09 -11.73 -7.44
N SER A 160 14.12 -11.63 -8.33
CA SER A 160 13.05 -10.65 -8.24
C SER A 160 11.75 -11.26 -8.72
N TRP A 161 10.69 -11.06 -7.94
CA TRP A 161 9.39 -11.64 -8.19
C TRP A 161 8.30 -10.61 -8.00
N THR A 162 7.26 -10.70 -8.81
CA THR A 162 6.21 -9.69 -8.90
C THR A 162 4.83 -10.30 -8.95
N GLU A 163 3.85 -9.58 -8.40
CA GLU A 163 2.43 -9.74 -8.72
C GLU A 163 1.82 -8.36 -9.00
N THR A 164 0.75 -8.35 -9.79
CA THR A 164 0.08 -7.13 -10.25
C THR A 164 -1.41 -7.22 -10.04
N TRP A 165 -2.05 -6.07 -9.84
CA TRP A 165 -3.51 -5.92 -9.73
C TRP A 165 -3.98 -4.67 -10.45
N ASN A 166 -5.19 -4.72 -11.00
CA ASN A 166 -5.90 -3.51 -11.44
C ASN A 166 -6.71 -3.02 -10.24
N VAL A 167 -6.30 -1.90 -9.63
CA VAL A 167 -6.80 -1.46 -8.31
C VAL A 167 -7.69 -0.22 -8.38
N GLY A 168 -7.71 0.45 -9.53
CA GLY A 168 -8.54 1.61 -9.83
C GLY A 168 -9.04 1.59 -11.26
N LYS A 169 -9.57 2.72 -11.74
CA LYS A 169 -10.02 2.85 -13.13
C LYS A 169 -8.83 2.81 -14.09
N ASN A 170 -7.73 3.44 -13.70
CA ASN A 170 -6.51 3.56 -14.49
C ASN A 170 -5.26 3.20 -13.68
N THR A 171 -5.39 2.65 -12.47
CA THR A 171 -4.25 2.33 -11.60
C THR A 171 -3.92 0.84 -11.59
N VAL A 172 -2.65 0.54 -11.84
CA VAL A 172 -2.05 -0.79 -11.68
C VAL A 172 -1.15 -0.79 -10.46
N LEU A 173 -1.39 -1.70 -9.53
CA LEU A 173 -0.44 -2.03 -8.46
C LEU A 173 0.52 -3.09 -8.97
N THR A 174 1.82 -2.89 -8.77
CA THR A 174 2.85 -3.94 -8.83
C THR A 174 3.48 -4.13 -7.45
N LEU A 175 3.31 -5.30 -6.85
CA LEU A 175 4.06 -5.74 -5.67
C LEU A 175 5.32 -6.44 -6.15
N ARG A 176 6.49 -5.99 -5.72
CA ARG A 176 7.78 -6.58 -6.09
C ARG A 176 8.59 -6.92 -4.85
N ALA A 177 9.01 -8.17 -4.71
CA ALA A 177 10.06 -8.58 -3.79
C ALA A 177 11.35 -8.86 -4.54
N ALA A 178 12.49 -8.46 -3.99
CA ALA A 178 13.80 -8.73 -4.57
C ALA A 178 14.81 -9.11 -3.48
N VAL A 179 15.67 -10.06 -3.80
CA VAL A 179 16.84 -10.43 -2.99
C VAL A 179 18.07 -10.24 -3.85
N SER A 180 19.07 -9.52 -3.32
CA SER A 180 20.39 -9.38 -3.93
C SER A 180 21.43 -9.48 -2.84
N GLU A 181 22.41 -10.37 -3.01
CA GLU A 181 23.52 -10.55 -2.07
C GLU A 181 23.06 -10.80 -0.62
N GLY A 182 21.93 -11.52 -0.45
CA GLY A 182 21.34 -11.81 0.85
C GLY A 182 20.58 -10.65 1.49
N VAL A 183 20.48 -9.49 0.83
CA VAL A 183 19.69 -8.34 1.26
C VAL A 183 18.39 -8.26 0.47
N GLY A 184 17.29 -8.15 1.20
CA GLY A 184 15.95 -8.08 0.67
C GLY A 184 15.43 -6.65 0.54
N SER A 185 14.61 -6.41 -0.49
CA SER A 185 13.78 -5.23 -0.62
C SER A 185 12.40 -5.59 -1.16
N ILE A 186 11.42 -4.77 -0.82
CA ILE A 186 10.03 -4.91 -1.26
C ILE A 186 9.43 -3.55 -1.58
N GLY A 187 8.67 -3.51 -2.66
CA GLY A 187 8.03 -2.28 -3.14
C GLY A 187 6.59 -2.54 -3.58
N LEU A 188 5.72 -1.56 -3.33
CA LEU A 188 4.38 -1.48 -3.90
C LEU A 188 4.31 -0.25 -4.79
N HIS A 189 4.25 -0.48 -6.10
CA HIS A 189 4.21 0.56 -7.12
C HIS A 189 2.78 0.74 -7.63
N TYR A 190 2.14 1.84 -7.27
CA TYR A 190 0.82 2.24 -7.75
C TYR A 190 1.01 3.18 -8.94
N GLN A 191 1.04 2.60 -10.14
CA GLN A 191 1.20 3.35 -11.38
C GLN A 191 -0.16 3.74 -11.95
N ILE A 192 -0.35 5.02 -12.23
CA ILE A 192 -1.53 5.50 -12.94
C ILE A 192 -1.20 5.55 -14.43
N GLU A 193 -1.98 4.84 -15.23
CA GLU A 193 -1.89 4.86 -16.68
C GLU A 193 -2.75 5.98 -17.26
N ALA A 194 -2.36 6.52 -18.40
CA ALA A 194 -3.23 7.43 -19.14
C ALA A 194 -4.52 6.70 -19.51
N ALA A 195 -5.68 7.35 -19.27
CA ALA A 195 -6.96 6.81 -19.69
C ALA A 195 -6.93 6.52 -21.20
N LYS A 196 -7.34 5.30 -21.58
CA LYS A 196 -7.50 4.88 -22.98
C LYS A 196 -8.70 5.54 -23.64
#